data_AF-A0A7C6ATF2-F1
#
_entry.id   AF-A0A7C6ATF2-F1
#
_cell.length_a   1.000
_cell.length_b   1.000
_cell.length_c   1.000
_cell.angle_alpha   90.00
_cell.angle_beta   90.00
_cell.angle_gamma   90.00
#
_symmetry.space_group_name_H-M   'P 1'
#
loop_
_entity.id
_entity.type
_entity.pdbx_description
1 polymer ?
#
loop_
_entity_poly.entity_id
_entity_poly.type
_entity_poly.pdbx_seq_one_letter_code
_entity_poly.pdbx_strand_id
1 'polypeptide(L)'
;DVLQERGMEMKEAVVEAGKTRITPVLLTATSAILGLIPLAIGLNIDFGSLFARLNPHIHLGGDSVAFFGPLAWTIVFGLAFATFLTLIFIPVMYYILYHGGAAIKRRFNAAFRPEKNVDLEQLY
;
A
#
# COMPACT_ATOMS: atom_id res chain seq x y z
N ASP A 1 23.75 -15.78 21.81
CA ASP A 1 22.89 -16.14 20.66
C ASP A 1 21.45 -15.60 20.68
N VAL A 2 21.14 -14.48 21.36
CA VAL A 2 19.78 -13.86 21.33
C VAL A 2 19.59 -12.90 20.12
N LEU A 3 20.62 -12.74 19.28
CA LEU A 3 20.62 -11.80 18.15
C LEU A 3 20.32 -12.45 16.79
N GLN A 4 20.52 -13.78 16.64
CA GLN A 4 20.18 -14.50 15.41
C GLN A 4 18.71 -14.97 15.36
N GLU A 5 18.13 -15.33 16.51
CA GLU A 5 16.69 -15.67 16.60
C GLU A 5 15.79 -14.51 16.14
N ARG A 6 16.18 -13.27 16.46
CA ARG A 6 15.44 -12.07 16.04
C ARG A 6 15.51 -11.80 14.53
N GLY A 7 16.54 -12.29 13.84
CA GLY A 7 16.69 -12.14 12.39
C GLY A 7 15.75 -13.06 11.60
N MET A 8 15.53 -14.29 12.09
CA MET A 8 14.52 -15.20 11.52
C MET A 8 13.11 -14.70 11.78
N GLU A 9 12.79 -14.32 13.04
CA GLU A 9 11.50 -13.71 13.36
C GLU A 9 11.22 -12.45 12.56
N MET A 10 12.24 -11.61 12.30
CA MET A 10 12.04 -10.36 11.56
C MET A 10 11.71 -10.61 10.09
N LYS A 11 12.36 -11.58 9.44
CA LYS A 11 12.04 -11.94 8.05
C LYS A 11 10.62 -12.51 7.97
N GLU A 12 10.21 -13.33 8.94
CA GLU A 12 8.84 -13.82 9.05
C GLU A 12 7.83 -12.69 9.29
N ALA A 13 8.10 -11.77 10.23
CA ALA A 13 7.24 -10.64 10.52
C ALA A 13 7.07 -9.69 9.32
N VAL A 14 8.14 -9.46 8.54
CA VAL A 14 8.07 -8.68 7.28
C VAL A 14 7.20 -9.38 6.25
N VAL A 15 7.37 -10.69 6.08
CA VAL A 15 6.60 -11.50 5.13
C VAL A 15 5.13 -11.54 5.53
N GLU A 16 4.83 -11.68 6.83
CA GLU A 16 3.48 -11.69 7.37
C GLU A 16 2.80 -10.32 7.23
N ALA A 17 3.49 -9.25 7.62
CA ALA A 17 3.00 -7.87 7.43
C ALA A 17 2.76 -7.52 5.95
N GLY A 18 3.61 -8.03 5.06
CA GLY A 18 3.41 -7.96 3.62
C GLY A 18 2.11 -8.67 3.22
N LYS A 19 2.01 -9.98 3.50
CA LYS A 19 0.87 -10.83 3.14
C LYS A 19 -0.49 -10.25 3.57
N THR A 20 -0.59 -9.71 4.78
CA THR A 20 -1.85 -9.10 5.28
C THR A 20 -2.34 -7.94 4.41
N ARG A 21 -1.45 -7.24 3.71
CA ARG A 21 -1.78 -6.06 2.90
C ARG A 21 -1.83 -6.33 1.41
N ILE A 22 -1.09 -7.34 0.91
CA ILE A 22 -1.12 -7.72 -0.51
C ILE A 22 -2.55 -8.03 -0.95
N THR A 23 -3.27 -8.87 -0.19
CA THR A 23 -4.61 -9.33 -0.58
C THR A 23 -5.63 -8.20 -0.66
N PRO A 24 -5.77 -7.30 0.34
CA PRO A 24 -6.65 -6.13 0.22
C PRO A 24 -6.29 -5.17 -0.91
N VAL A 25 -5.00 -4.87 -1.11
CA VAL A 25 -4.56 -3.87 -2.11
C VAL A 25 -4.74 -4.39 -3.53
N LEU A 26 -4.40 -5.66 -3.79
CA LEU A 26 -4.65 -6.28 -5.10
C LEU A 26 -6.14 -6.36 -5.39
N LEU A 27 -6.98 -6.67 -4.39
CA LEU A 27 -8.43 -6.74 -4.57
C LEU A 27 -9.02 -5.38 -4.98
N THR A 28 -8.64 -4.30 -4.29
CA THR A 28 -9.17 -2.96 -4.59
C THR A 28 -8.66 -2.44 -5.93
N ALA A 29 -7.37 -2.61 -6.23
CA ALA A 29 -6.81 -2.22 -7.52
C ALA A 29 -7.48 -2.99 -8.67
N THR A 30 -7.62 -4.31 -8.54
CA THR A 30 -8.27 -5.15 -9.57
C THR A 30 -9.73 -4.77 -9.74
N SER A 31 -10.47 -4.59 -8.63
CA SER A 31 -11.87 -4.19 -8.67
C SER A 31 -12.07 -2.83 -9.38
N ALA A 32 -11.23 -1.84 -9.07
CA ALA A 32 -11.27 -0.54 -9.72
C ALA A 32 -10.93 -0.63 -11.22
N ILE A 33 -9.90 -1.39 -11.58
CA ILE A 33 -9.51 -1.59 -12.99
C ILE A 33 -10.65 -2.26 -13.75
N LEU A 34 -11.24 -3.34 -13.22
CA LEU A 34 -12.37 -4.03 -13.86
C LEU A 34 -13.58 -3.11 -14.06
N GLY A 35 -13.89 -2.25 -13.08
CA GLY A 35 -14.97 -1.27 -13.20
C GLY A 35 -14.73 -0.18 -14.24
N LEU A 36 -13.45 0.15 -14.50
CA LEU A 36 -13.06 1.18 -15.46
C LEU A 36 -12.81 0.65 -16.88
N ILE A 37 -12.63 -0.67 -17.08
CA ILE A 37 -12.42 -1.27 -18.41
C ILE A 37 -13.52 -0.88 -19.41
N PRO A 38 -14.83 -1.03 -19.11
CA PRO A 38 -15.89 -0.70 -20.07
C PRO A 38 -15.88 0.77 -20.50
N LEU A 39 -15.49 1.66 -19.57
CA LEU A 39 -15.36 3.10 -19.82
C LEU A 39 -14.09 3.41 -20.62
N ALA A 40 -12.97 2.75 -20.31
CA ALA A 40 -11.67 2.96 -20.96
C ALA A 40 -11.68 2.55 -22.45
N ILE A 41 -12.43 1.49 -22.80
CA ILE A 41 -12.61 1.05 -24.18
C ILE A 41 -13.69 1.85 -24.94
N GLY A 42 -14.37 2.78 -24.28
CA GLY A 42 -15.33 3.67 -24.93
C GLY A 42 -16.61 2.97 -25.40
N LEU A 43 -17.08 1.96 -24.67
CA LEU A 43 -18.41 1.39 -24.91
C LEU A 43 -19.47 2.38 -24.39
N ASN A 44 -20.14 3.10 -25.30
CA ASN A 44 -21.37 3.82 -24.96
C ASN A 44 -22.52 2.80 -24.93
N ILE A 45 -22.71 2.14 -23.79
CA ILE A 45 -23.84 1.23 -23.55
C ILE A 45 -25.00 2.10 -23.10
N ASP A 46 -26.03 2.23 -23.94
CA ASP A 46 -27.29 2.83 -23.52
C ASP A 46 -27.98 1.86 -22.54
N PHE A 47 -27.66 1.98 -21.24
CA PHE A 47 -28.24 1.16 -20.20
C PHE A 47 -29.78 1.31 -20.16
N GLY A 48 -30.32 2.45 -20.59
CA GLY A 48 -31.76 2.68 -20.70
C GLY A 48 -32.40 1.83 -21.79
N SER A 49 -31.84 1.81 -23.00
CA SER A 49 -32.32 0.94 -24.08
C SER A 49 -32.02 -0.55 -23.84
N LEU A 50 -30.92 -0.84 -23.14
CA LEU A 50 -30.51 -2.19 -22.73
C LEU A 50 -31.55 -2.83 -21.79
N PHE A 51 -31.98 -2.14 -20.73
CA PHE A 51 -32.97 -2.67 -19.78
C PHE A 51 -34.42 -2.53 -20.28
N ALA A 52 -34.74 -1.50 -21.08
CA ALA A 52 -36.10 -1.26 -21.56
C ALA A 52 -36.46 -2.05 -22.84
N ARG A 53 -35.49 -2.37 -23.70
CA ARG A 53 -35.74 -2.99 -25.01
C ARG A 53 -34.81 -4.18 -25.34
N LEU A 54 -33.97 -4.60 -24.39
CA LEU A 54 -32.97 -5.67 -24.58
C LEU A 54 -32.03 -5.45 -25.78
N ASN A 55 -31.91 -4.22 -26.27
CA ASN A 55 -31.13 -3.90 -27.46
C ASN A 55 -30.02 -2.90 -27.09
N PRO A 56 -28.80 -3.39 -26.78
CA PRO A 56 -27.64 -2.53 -26.65
C PRO A 56 -27.27 -2.01 -28.04
N HIS A 57 -27.67 -0.78 -28.34
CA HIS A 57 -27.09 -0.08 -29.48
C HIS A 57 -25.71 0.42 -29.05
N ILE A 58 -24.68 -0.36 -29.36
CA ILE A 58 -23.30 -0.09 -28.97
C ILE A 58 -22.74 0.97 -29.92
N HIS A 59 -22.75 2.23 -29.51
CA HIS A 59 -22.12 3.30 -30.26
C HIS A 59 -20.64 3.40 -29.87
N LEU A 60 -19.75 2.90 -30.74
CA LEU A 60 -18.31 3.10 -30.64
C LEU A 60 -17.97 4.50 -31.16
N GLY A 61 -18.01 5.48 -30.26
CA GLY A 61 -17.74 6.89 -30.58
C GLY A 61 -18.92 7.81 -30.27
N GLY A 62 -18.82 8.50 -29.14
CA GLY A 62 -19.62 9.67 -28.77
C GLY A 62 -18.74 10.63 -27.95
N ASP A 63 -19.07 11.92 -27.88
CA ASP A 63 -18.22 12.94 -27.23
C ASP A 63 -17.74 12.53 -25.83
N SER A 64 -18.57 11.78 -25.08
CA SER A 64 -18.22 11.25 -23.77
C SER A 64 -16.99 10.34 -23.77
N VAL A 65 -16.81 9.46 -24.76
CA VAL A 65 -15.66 8.51 -24.76
C VAL A 65 -14.35 9.20 -25.13
N ALA A 66 -14.42 10.30 -25.90
CA ALA A 66 -13.25 11.13 -26.20
C ALA A 66 -12.68 11.82 -24.95
N PHE A 67 -13.54 12.12 -23.96
CA PHE A 67 -13.12 12.68 -22.68
C PHE A 67 -12.78 11.60 -21.63
N PHE A 68 -13.65 10.60 -21.46
CA PHE A 68 -13.48 9.59 -20.40
C PHE A 68 -12.48 8.49 -20.74
N GLY A 69 -12.21 8.21 -22.02
CA GLY A 69 -11.23 7.19 -22.43
C GLY A 69 -9.83 7.47 -21.89
N PRO A 70 -9.22 8.65 -22.16
CA PRO A 70 -7.91 9.01 -21.64
C PRO A 70 -7.85 9.07 -20.11
N LEU A 71 -8.93 9.52 -19.45
CA LEU A 71 -9.01 9.59 -17.99
C LEU A 71 -9.01 8.20 -17.34
N ALA A 72 -9.84 7.29 -17.84
CA ALA A 72 -9.89 5.92 -17.34
C ALA A 72 -8.54 5.21 -17.53
N TRP A 73 -7.88 5.44 -18.67
CA TRP A 73 -6.57 4.86 -18.93
C TRP A 73 -5.46 5.38 -18.03
N THR A 74 -5.50 6.68 -17.71
CA THR A 74 -4.61 7.30 -16.71
C THR A 74 -4.79 6.66 -15.34
N ILE A 75 -6.03 6.43 -14.90
CA ILE A 75 -6.34 5.85 -13.58
C ILE A 75 -5.87 4.40 -13.52
N VAL A 76 -6.14 3.58 -14.54
CA VAL A 76 -5.72 2.17 -14.58
C VAL A 76 -4.20 2.07 -14.46
N PHE A 77 -3.46 2.87 -15.22
CA PHE A 77 -2.00 2.88 -15.15
C PHE A 77 -1.49 3.36 -13.79
N GLY A 78 -2.08 4.44 -13.25
CA GLY A 78 -1.72 5.00 -11.95
C GLY A 78 -1.95 4.01 -10.80
N LEU A 79 -3.09 3.30 -10.81
CA LEU A 79 -3.41 2.29 -9.82
C LEU A 79 -2.51 1.06 -9.93
N ALA A 80 -2.23 0.60 -11.14
CA ALA A 80 -1.29 -0.50 -11.36
C ALA A 80 0.10 -0.15 -10.80
N PHE A 81 0.61 1.04 -11.15
CA PHE A 81 1.90 1.53 -10.66
C PHE A 81 1.92 1.71 -9.14
N ALA A 82 0.89 2.35 -8.57
CA ALA A 82 0.77 2.56 -7.13
C ALA A 82 0.67 1.24 -6.36
N THR A 83 0.03 0.21 -6.93
CA THR A 83 -0.06 -1.13 -6.35
C THR A 83 1.33 -1.74 -6.20
N PHE A 84 2.14 -1.74 -7.26
CA PHE A 84 3.52 -2.23 -7.20
C PHE A 84 4.37 -1.42 -6.23
N LEU A 85 4.26 -0.09 -6.28
CA LEU A 85 4.98 0.78 -5.37
C LEU A 85 4.66 0.46 -3.91
N THR A 86 3.38 0.28 -3.56
CA THR A 86 2.96 0.02 -2.18
C THR A 86 3.43 -1.35 -1.69
N LEU A 87 3.38 -2.37 -2.54
CA LEU A 87 3.87 -3.72 -2.24
C LEU A 87 5.36 -3.74 -1.90
N ILE A 88 6.16 -2.87 -2.52
CA ILE A 88 7.60 -2.72 -2.23
C ILE A 88 7.84 -1.75 -1.06
N PHE A 89 7.07 -0.66 -1.00
CA PHE A 89 7.27 0.41 -0.03
C PHE A 89 7.02 -0.04 1.41
N ILE A 90 5.97 -0.83 1.64
CA ILE A 90 5.62 -1.33 2.98
C ILE A 90 6.73 -2.20 3.60
N PRO A 91 7.26 -3.25 2.95
CA PRO A 91 8.35 -4.05 3.52
C PRO A 91 9.64 -3.24 3.69
N VAL A 92 9.95 -2.31 2.77
CA VAL A 92 11.12 -1.43 2.88
C VAL A 92 11.00 -0.49 4.08
N MET A 93 9.83 0.13 4.26
CA MET A 93 9.58 1.03 5.39
C MET A 93 9.69 0.29 6.73
N TYR A 94 9.16 -0.94 6.82
CA TYR A 94 9.33 -1.77 8.01
C TYR A 94 10.81 -2.09 8.28
N TYR A 95 11.56 -2.48 7.24
CA TYR A 95 12.99 -2.80 7.35
C TYR A 95 13.80 -1.60 7.88
N ILE A 96 13.51 -0.39 7.39
CA ILE A 96 14.17 0.85 7.83
C ILE A 96 13.83 1.20 9.28
N LEU A 97 12.55 1.16 9.66
CA LEU A 97 12.14 1.47 11.04
C LEU A 97 12.78 0.53 12.06
N TYR A 98 12.86 -0.76 11.71
CA TYR A 98 13.47 -1.77 12.58
C TYR A 98 14.97 -1.53 12.81
N HIS A 99 15.75 -1.31 11.74
CA HIS A 99 17.20 -1.11 11.86
C HIS A 99 17.56 0.31 12.34
N GLY A 100 16.85 1.33 11.85
CA GLY A 100 17.07 2.73 12.23
C GLY A 100 16.60 3.04 13.66
N GLY A 101 15.53 2.39 14.12
CA GLY A 101 15.01 2.53 15.48
C GLY A 101 16.01 2.09 16.55
N ALA A 102 16.83 1.06 16.28
CA ALA A 102 17.86 0.59 17.20
C ALA A 102 19.00 1.61 17.40
N ALA A 103 19.39 2.33 16.36
CA ALA A 103 20.39 3.39 16.44
C ALA A 103 19.88 4.61 17.22
N ILE A 104 18.60 4.95 17.02
CA ILE A 104 17.92 6.06 17.73
C ILE A 104 17.71 5.70 19.22
N LYS A 105 17.24 4.49 19.53
CA LYS A 105 17.07 4.02 20.92
C LYS A 105 18.37 4.06 21.72
N ARG A 106 19.50 3.69 21.10
CA ARG A 106 20.82 3.72 21.75
C ARG A 106 21.26 5.14 22.12
N ARG A 107 21.05 6.13 21.24
CA ARG A 107 21.36 7.54 21.55
C ARG A 107 20.43 8.11 22.62
N PHE A 108 19.15 7.74 22.58
CA PHE A 108 18.18 8.22 23.58
C PHE A 108 18.43 7.65 24.98
N ASN A 109 18.72 6.34 25.09
CA ASN A 109 19.05 5.71 26.37
C ASN A 109 20.42 6.16 26.92
N ALA A 110 21.36 6.52 26.05
CA ALA A 110 22.64 7.10 26.48
C ALA A 110 22.48 8.53 27.02
N ALA A 111 21.54 9.30 26.48
CA ALA A 111 21.21 10.65 26.97
C ALA A 111 20.40 10.64 28.27
N PHE A 112 19.60 9.60 28.51
CA PHE A 112 18.79 9.40 29.72
C PHE A 112 19.37 8.30 30.63
N ARG A 113 20.68 8.34 30.89
CA ARG A 113 21.28 7.52 31.95
C ARG A 113 21.10 8.28 33.28
N PRO A 114 20.16 7.89 34.16
CA PRO A 114 20.14 8.43 35.51
C PRO A 114 21.46 8.03 36.16
N GLU A 115 22.21 9.04 36.58
CA GLU A 115 23.41 8.88 37.37
C GLU A 115 23.01 8.05 38.61
N LYS A 116 23.52 6.82 38.68
CA LYS A 116 23.34 5.98 39.87
C LYS A 116 24.00 6.71 41.04
N ASN A 117 23.17 7.06 42.02
CA ASN A 117 23.46 7.24 43.43
C ASN A 117 24.85 7.80 43.72
N VAL A 118 24.95 9.13 43.84
CA VAL A 118 25.94 9.72 44.73
C VAL A 118 25.68 9.15 46.12
N ASP A 119 26.67 8.41 46.60
CA ASP A 119 26.74 7.66 47.84
C ASP A 119 26.09 8.38 49.04
N LEU A 120 24.79 8.15 49.27
CA LEU A 120 24.13 8.53 50.53
C LEU A 120 24.61 7.65 51.71
N GLU A 121 25.40 6.62 51.43
CA GLU A 121 26.18 5.83 52.40
C GLU A 121 27.51 6.49 52.80
N GLN A 122 27.93 7.57 52.14
CA GLN A 122 29.08 8.38 52.58
C GLN A 122 28.66 9.58 53.45
N LEU A 123 27.36 9.76 53.71
CA LEU A 123 26.80 10.92 54.41
C LEU A 123 26.15 10.61 55.78
N TYR A 124 26.25 9.36 56.27
CA TYR A 124 25.86 8.91 57.62
C TYR A 124 26.95 8.01 58.19
#